data_AF-A0A380C0U6-F1
#
_entry.id   AF-A0A380C0U6-F1
#
_cell.length_a   1.000
_cell.length_b   1.000
_cell.length_c   1.000
_cell.angle_alpha   90.00
_cell.angle_beta   90.00
_cell.angle_gamma   90.00
#
_symmetry.space_group_name_H-M   'P 1'
#
loop_
_entity.id
_entity.type
_entity.pdbx_description
1 polymer ?
#
loop_
_entity_poly.entity_id
_entity_poly.type
_entity_poly.pdbx_seq_one_letter_code
_entity_poly.pdbx_strand_id
1 'polypeptide(L)'
;MTDANYTTIHRVEKLIESAERIGISERSKIAAVQRGLDKKAPFHISKNSVADAVIIEQFHEFSLGIESTDSSYFITHNHNDFSAKDHRKPHADFDRIFSEENVCYFNNLISAINAINEDILAGLKFEYDYTEETRGLREILDVMDELVDKVWYNRHQNRMWKIEHGEIEVVPEGTERYGNDVIHEHILDGAIRAAQKVEHIYEDTGPWSDFEWGMINGKLSALRWVLGDEWDMLDT
;
A
#
# COMPACT_ATOMS: atom_id res chain seq x y z
N MET A 1 11.28 -0.55 2.21
CA MET A 1 10.07 -1.29 2.67
C MET A 1 9.96 -1.04 4.16
N THR A 2 8.81 -0.58 4.65
CA THR A 2 8.59 -0.17 6.05
C THR A 2 8.64 -1.37 7.01
N ASP A 3 8.97 -1.15 8.29
CA ASP A 3 9.02 -2.19 9.33
C ASP A 3 7.68 -2.93 9.51
N ALA A 4 6.57 -2.26 9.24
CA ALA A 4 5.25 -2.87 9.19
C ALA A 4 5.16 -3.95 8.10
N ASN A 5 5.77 -3.74 6.94
CA ASN A 5 5.78 -4.73 5.86
C ASN A 5 6.64 -5.95 6.24
N TYR A 6 7.78 -5.75 6.90
CA TYR A 6 8.60 -6.85 7.41
C TYR A 6 7.86 -7.69 8.46
N THR A 7 7.16 -7.04 9.38
CA THR A 7 6.37 -7.73 10.40
C THR A 7 5.23 -8.55 9.79
N THR A 8 4.54 -8.00 8.79
CA THR A 8 3.47 -8.70 8.07
C THR A 8 4.01 -9.88 7.27
N ILE A 9 5.11 -9.70 6.52
CA ILE A 9 5.76 -10.77 5.77
C ILE A 9 6.18 -11.91 6.70
N HIS A 10 6.82 -11.60 7.83
CA HIS A 10 7.25 -12.60 8.81
C HIS A 10 6.08 -13.39 9.41
N ARG A 11 4.93 -12.74 9.62
CA ARG A 11 3.70 -13.42 10.07
C ARG A 11 3.18 -14.40 9.02
N VAL A 12 3.21 -14.01 7.74
CA VAL A 12 2.80 -14.88 6.62
C VAL A 12 3.76 -16.05 6.45
N GLU A 13 5.07 -15.81 6.54
CA GLU A 13 6.09 -16.88 6.46
C GLU A 13 5.90 -17.92 7.57
N LYS A 14 5.76 -17.46 8.82
CA LYS A 14 5.46 -18.36 9.95
C LYS A 14 4.18 -19.16 9.76
N LEU A 15 3.13 -18.53 9.23
CA LEU A 15 1.87 -19.23 8.94
C LEU A 15 2.11 -20.36 7.91
N ILE A 16 2.80 -20.07 6.82
CA ILE A 16 3.13 -21.04 5.77
C ILE A 16 4.04 -22.16 6.30
N GLU A 17 5.01 -21.83 7.17
CA GLU A 17 5.90 -22.81 7.79
C GLU A 17 5.18 -23.73 8.78
N SER A 18 4.17 -23.22 9.47
CA SER A 18 3.35 -24.00 10.41
C SER A 18 2.33 -24.91 9.75
N ALA A 19 2.03 -24.69 8.47
CA ALA A 19 1.02 -25.45 7.75
C ALA A 19 1.53 -26.86 7.39
N GLU A 20 0.62 -27.84 7.47
CA GLU A 20 0.90 -29.18 6.97
C GLU A 20 1.06 -29.16 5.44
N ARG A 21 2.18 -29.69 4.96
CA ARG A 21 2.50 -29.70 3.52
C ARG A 21 2.04 -31.00 2.89
N ILE A 22 0.96 -30.93 2.13
CA ILE A 22 0.47 -32.06 1.33
C ILE A 22 1.30 -32.14 0.05
N GLY A 23 2.01 -33.26 -0.12
CA GLY A 23 2.82 -33.52 -1.30
C GLY A 23 1.97 -33.74 -2.55
N ILE A 24 2.43 -33.25 -3.70
CA ILE A 24 1.77 -33.47 -4.99
C ILE A 24 2.02 -34.92 -5.44
N SER A 25 0.96 -35.70 -5.60
CA SER A 25 1.02 -37.07 -6.08
C SER A 25 1.17 -37.15 -7.61
N GLU A 26 1.65 -38.30 -8.10
CA GLU A 26 1.68 -38.59 -9.54
C GLU A 26 0.26 -38.66 -10.14
N ARG A 27 -0.72 -39.14 -9.37
CA ARG A 27 -2.13 -39.16 -9.80
C ARG A 27 -2.62 -37.74 -10.09
N SER A 28 -2.37 -36.80 -9.19
CA SER A 28 -2.78 -35.40 -9.31
C SER A 28 -2.11 -34.72 -10.51
N LYS A 29 -0.83 -35.01 -10.76
CA LYS A 29 -0.14 -34.52 -11.97
C LYS A 29 -0.78 -35.06 -13.25
N ILE A 30 -1.06 -36.36 -13.32
CA ILE A 30 -1.70 -36.98 -14.49
C ILE A 30 -3.11 -36.40 -14.71
N ALA A 31 -3.90 -36.25 -13.65
CA ALA A 31 -5.23 -35.68 -13.72
C ALA A 31 -5.22 -34.21 -14.17
N ALA A 32 -4.24 -33.42 -13.72
CA ALA A 32 -4.06 -32.04 -14.15
C ALA A 32 -3.72 -31.94 -15.65
N VAL A 33 -2.87 -32.84 -16.17
CA VAL A 33 -2.60 -32.93 -17.61
C VAL A 33 -3.87 -33.30 -18.38
N GLN A 34 -4.67 -34.25 -17.87
CA GLN A 34 -5.93 -34.63 -18.50
C GLN A 34 -6.92 -33.45 -18.58
N ARG A 35 -7.01 -32.60 -17.54
CA ARG A 35 -7.79 -31.36 -17.59
C ARG A 35 -7.34 -30.44 -18.73
N GLY A 36 -6.03 -30.30 -18.92
CA GLY A 36 -5.46 -29.51 -20.00
C GLY A 36 -5.82 -30.05 -21.37
N LEU A 37 -5.74 -31.37 -21.55
CA LEU A 37 -6.15 -32.06 -22.79
C LEU A 37 -7.65 -31.88 -23.07
N ASP A 38 -8.49 -31.99 -22.03
CA ASP A 38 -9.94 -31.83 -22.11
C ASP A 38 -10.38 -30.35 -22.19
N LYS A 39 -9.45 -29.40 -22.04
CA LYS A 39 -9.70 -27.95 -21.93
C LYS A 39 -10.71 -27.59 -20.82
N LYS A 40 -10.70 -28.36 -19.73
CA LYS A 40 -11.51 -28.10 -18.54
C LYS A 40 -10.82 -27.09 -17.63
N ALA A 41 -11.60 -26.42 -16.78
CA ALA A 41 -11.07 -25.54 -15.76
C ALA A 41 -9.93 -26.20 -14.97
N PRO A 42 -8.80 -25.50 -14.76
CA PRO A 42 -8.58 -24.06 -15.00
C PRO A 42 -8.10 -23.68 -16.42
N PHE A 43 -8.09 -24.59 -17.40
CA PHE A 43 -7.61 -24.33 -18.77
C PHE A 43 -8.66 -23.75 -19.74
N HIS A 44 -9.88 -23.47 -19.28
CA HIS A 44 -10.95 -22.87 -20.07
C HIS A 44 -10.63 -21.44 -20.54
N ILE A 45 -9.67 -20.75 -19.88
CA ILE A 45 -9.26 -19.36 -20.18
C ILE A 45 -7.78 -19.32 -20.60
N SER A 46 -7.40 -20.09 -21.63
CA SER A 46 -6.18 -19.98 -22.45
C SER A 46 -4.83 -19.59 -21.80
N LYS A 47 -4.65 -19.80 -20.49
CA LYS A 47 -3.43 -19.49 -19.73
C LYS A 47 -2.77 -20.77 -19.25
N ASN A 48 -1.48 -20.66 -18.92
CA ASN A 48 -0.66 -21.74 -18.36
C ASN A 48 -1.07 -22.02 -16.89
N SER A 49 -2.26 -22.60 -16.68
CA SER A 49 -2.84 -22.87 -15.37
C SER A 49 -2.51 -24.28 -14.86
N VAL A 50 -1.35 -24.83 -15.23
CA VAL A 50 -0.92 -26.18 -14.81
C VAL A 50 -0.77 -26.27 -13.29
N ALA A 51 -0.19 -25.26 -12.65
CA ALA A 51 -0.05 -25.24 -11.19
C ALA A 51 -1.42 -25.28 -10.50
N ASP A 52 -2.34 -24.43 -10.94
CA ASP A 52 -3.71 -24.36 -10.45
C ASP A 52 -4.45 -25.69 -10.65
N ALA A 53 -4.25 -26.35 -11.80
CA ALA A 53 -4.84 -27.66 -12.09
C ALA A 53 -4.28 -28.76 -11.17
N VAL A 54 -2.99 -28.72 -10.87
CA VAL A 54 -2.35 -29.65 -9.93
C VAL A 54 -2.86 -29.43 -8.51
N ILE A 55 -3.02 -28.17 -8.07
CA ILE A 55 -3.51 -27.82 -6.74
C ILE A 55 -4.92 -28.38 -6.51
N ILE A 56 -5.84 -28.18 -7.46
CA ILE A 56 -7.23 -28.63 -7.28
C ILE A 56 -7.38 -30.15 -7.39
N GLU A 57 -6.59 -30.81 -8.24
CA GLU A 57 -6.60 -32.28 -8.28
C GLU A 57 -5.96 -32.88 -7.03
N GLN A 58 -4.92 -32.25 -6.48
CA GLN A 58 -4.34 -32.67 -5.21
C GLN A 58 -5.31 -32.45 -4.04
N PHE A 59 -6.07 -31.35 -4.04
CA PHE A 59 -7.13 -31.11 -3.08
C PHE A 59 -8.21 -32.19 -3.17
N HIS A 60 -8.65 -32.53 -4.38
CA HIS A 60 -9.65 -33.58 -4.57
C HIS A 60 -9.14 -34.97 -4.12
N GLU A 61 -7.87 -35.30 -4.37
CA GLU A 61 -7.31 -36.53 -3.82
C GLU A 61 -7.26 -36.51 -2.29
N PHE A 62 -6.87 -35.38 -1.70
CA PHE A 62 -6.88 -35.19 -0.26
C PHE A 62 -8.30 -35.35 0.33
N SER A 63 -9.31 -34.75 -0.30
CA SER A 63 -10.70 -34.82 0.16
C SER A 63 -11.30 -36.23 0.07
N LEU A 64 -10.74 -37.13 -0.74
CA LEU A 64 -11.14 -38.54 -0.76
C LEU A 64 -10.53 -39.36 0.40
N GLY A 65 -9.49 -38.83 1.06
CA GLY A 65 -8.76 -39.50 2.13
C GLY A 65 -9.20 -39.11 3.54
N ILE A 66 -10.05 -38.09 3.68
CA ILE A 66 -10.56 -37.65 4.98
C ILE A 66 -11.71 -38.54 5.47
N GLU A 67 -11.93 -38.56 6.80
CA GLU A 67 -13.08 -39.26 7.38
C GLU A 67 -14.38 -38.53 7.04
N SER A 68 -15.51 -39.25 6.96
CA SER A 68 -16.81 -38.67 6.61
C SER A 68 -17.33 -37.65 7.64
N THR A 69 -16.74 -37.61 8.84
CA THR A 69 -17.06 -36.64 9.89
C THR A 69 -16.30 -35.33 9.73
N ASP A 70 -15.21 -35.34 8.96
CA ASP A 70 -14.39 -34.17 8.72
C ASP A 70 -14.87 -33.41 7.47
N SER A 71 -14.58 -32.11 7.44
CA SER A 71 -14.85 -31.25 6.30
C SER A 71 -13.56 -30.73 5.70
N SER A 72 -13.48 -30.70 4.37
CA SER A 72 -12.37 -30.11 3.62
C SER A 72 -12.82 -28.84 2.91
N TYR A 73 -11.92 -27.85 2.86
CA TYR A 73 -12.23 -26.52 2.38
C TYR A 73 -11.22 -26.12 1.31
N PHE A 74 -11.68 -25.90 0.08
CA PHE A 74 -10.90 -25.28 -0.96
C PHE A 74 -11.14 -23.77 -0.97
N ILE A 75 -10.08 -22.99 -0.76
CA ILE A 75 -10.17 -21.54 -0.61
C ILE A 75 -9.28 -20.89 -1.66
N THR A 76 -9.83 -20.02 -2.50
CA THR A 76 -9.06 -19.32 -3.55
C THR A 76 -9.62 -17.94 -3.85
N HIS A 77 -8.76 -16.97 -4.14
CA HIS A 77 -9.17 -15.67 -4.69
C HIS A 77 -9.18 -15.65 -6.23
N ASN A 78 -8.66 -16.70 -6.89
CA ASN A 78 -8.63 -16.81 -8.35
C ASN A 78 -10.00 -17.24 -8.90
N HIS A 79 -10.94 -16.30 -8.91
CA HIS A 79 -12.30 -16.56 -9.36
C HIS A 79 -12.40 -16.87 -10.86
N ASN A 80 -11.50 -16.34 -11.68
CA ASN A 80 -11.50 -16.57 -13.13
C ASN A 80 -11.34 -18.07 -13.44
N ASP A 81 -10.40 -18.72 -12.76
CA ASP A 81 -10.02 -20.09 -13.06
C ASP A 81 -10.87 -21.11 -12.28
N PHE A 82 -11.38 -20.73 -11.10
CA PHE A 82 -12.03 -21.68 -10.19
C PHE A 82 -13.54 -21.47 -9.99
N SER A 83 -14.10 -20.31 -10.36
CA SER A 83 -15.50 -20.01 -10.08
C SER A 83 -16.42 -20.12 -11.29
N ALA A 84 -17.70 -20.33 -11.02
CA ALA A 84 -18.78 -20.10 -11.97
C ALA A 84 -19.08 -18.59 -12.13
N LYS A 85 -20.12 -18.26 -12.92
CA LYS A 85 -20.60 -16.86 -13.06
C LYS A 85 -20.96 -16.21 -11.73
N ASP A 86 -21.54 -16.97 -10.81
CA ASP A 86 -21.62 -16.58 -9.40
C ASP A 86 -20.29 -16.99 -8.75
N HIS A 87 -19.43 -16.00 -8.45
CA HIS A 87 -18.09 -16.26 -7.92
C HIS A 87 -18.08 -17.00 -6.58
N ARG A 88 -19.24 -17.12 -5.91
CA ARG A 88 -19.39 -17.90 -4.67
C ARG A 88 -19.53 -19.40 -4.91
N LYS A 89 -19.74 -19.82 -6.16
CA LYS A 89 -19.88 -21.21 -6.56
C LYS A 89 -18.67 -21.67 -7.37
N PRO A 90 -18.25 -22.93 -7.21
CA PRO A 90 -17.18 -23.49 -8.03
C PRO A 90 -17.61 -23.56 -9.50
N HIS A 91 -16.64 -23.56 -10.41
CA HIS A 91 -16.87 -23.80 -11.83
C HIS A 91 -17.43 -25.22 -12.05
N ALA A 92 -18.33 -25.40 -13.02
CA ALA A 92 -19.03 -26.68 -13.27
C ALA A 92 -18.09 -27.86 -13.60
N ASP A 93 -16.91 -27.57 -14.16
CA ASP A 93 -15.87 -28.60 -14.40
C ASP A 93 -15.28 -29.20 -13.11
N PHE A 94 -15.66 -28.66 -11.95
CA PHE A 94 -15.32 -29.17 -10.62
C PHE A 94 -16.50 -29.82 -9.89
N ASP A 95 -17.65 -30.04 -10.56
CA ASP A 95 -18.83 -30.67 -9.94
C ASP A 95 -18.51 -32.04 -9.31
N ARG A 96 -17.58 -32.80 -9.91
CA ARG A 96 -17.09 -34.07 -9.35
C ARG A 96 -16.33 -33.89 -8.02
N ILE A 97 -15.66 -32.77 -7.84
CA ILE A 97 -14.82 -32.50 -6.68
C ILE A 97 -15.69 -32.04 -5.52
N PHE A 98 -16.62 -31.14 -5.80
CA PHE A 98 -17.52 -30.55 -4.80
C PHE A 98 -18.88 -31.27 -4.75
N SER A 99 -18.88 -32.59 -4.95
CA SER A 99 -20.11 -33.39 -4.96
C SER A 99 -20.60 -33.79 -3.56
N GLU A 100 -19.71 -33.80 -2.58
CA GLU A 100 -20.01 -34.20 -1.20
C GLU A 100 -20.23 -32.96 -0.33
N GLU A 101 -21.19 -33.03 0.61
CA GLU A 101 -21.57 -31.88 1.45
C GLU A 101 -20.45 -31.39 2.38
N ASN A 102 -19.48 -32.26 2.69
CA ASN A 102 -18.32 -31.96 3.51
C ASN A 102 -17.10 -31.47 2.70
N VAL A 103 -17.24 -31.28 1.37
CA VAL A 103 -16.18 -30.74 0.51
C VAL A 103 -16.62 -29.37 -0.01
N CYS A 104 -16.11 -28.32 0.63
CA CYS A 104 -16.61 -26.96 0.46
C CYS A 104 -15.69 -26.10 -0.41
N TYR A 105 -16.29 -25.20 -1.19
CA TYR A 105 -15.61 -24.18 -1.98
C TYR A 105 -15.85 -22.79 -1.40
N PHE A 106 -14.80 -21.99 -1.24
CA PHE A 106 -14.88 -20.60 -0.85
C PHE A 106 -13.98 -19.72 -1.72
N ASN A 107 -14.49 -18.56 -2.12
CA ASN A 107 -13.74 -17.59 -2.92
C ASN A 107 -12.98 -16.54 -2.08
N ASN A 108 -13.06 -16.66 -0.76
CA ASN A 108 -12.38 -15.81 0.20
C ASN A 108 -12.26 -16.52 1.56
N LEU A 109 -11.21 -16.17 2.31
CA LEU A 109 -10.90 -16.79 3.60
C LEU A 109 -11.94 -16.48 4.69
N ILE A 110 -12.51 -15.27 4.69
CA ILE A 110 -13.47 -14.81 5.72
C ILE A 110 -14.71 -15.70 5.71
N SER A 111 -15.28 -15.97 4.54
CA SER A 111 -16.44 -16.84 4.40
C SER A 111 -16.15 -18.28 4.82
N ALA A 112 -14.94 -18.79 4.55
CA ALA A 112 -14.54 -20.12 4.98
C ALA A 112 -14.43 -20.21 6.51
N ILE A 113 -13.80 -19.22 7.16
CA ILE A 113 -13.68 -19.18 8.62
C ILE A 113 -15.06 -19.07 9.28
N ASN A 114 -15.94 -18.19 8.77
CA ASN A 114 -17.30 -18.07 9.30
C ASN A 114 -18.12 -19.35 9.18
N ALA A 115 -17.88 -20.16 8.13
CA ALA A 115 -18.52 -21.46 7.97
C ALA A 115 -18.05 -22.48 9.01
N ILE A 116 -16.79 -22.36 9.49
CA ILE A 116 -16.23 -23.21 10.54
C ILE A 116 -16.70 -22.74 11.91
N ASN A 117 -16.59 -21.44 12.19
CA ASN A 117 -17.01 -20.81 13.45
C ASN A 117 -17.16 -19.29 13.26
N GLU A 118 -18.40 -18.81 13.33
CA GLU A 118 -18.77 -17.41 13.17
C GLU A 118 -18.20 -16.48 14.26
N ASP A 119 -17.94 -17.02 15.46
CA ASP A 119 -17.49 -16.22 16.62
C ASP A 119 -15.98 -15.95 16.62
N ILE A 120 -15.18 -16.74 15.88
CA ILE A 120 -13.71 -16.58 15.84
C ILE A 120 -13.32 -15.19 15.30
N LEU A 121 -13.98 -14.75 14.23
CA LEU A 121 -13.64 -13.48 13.59
C LEU A 121 -14.19 -12.28 14.34
N ALA A 122 -15.28 -12.43 15.09
CA ALA A 122 -15.84 -11.37 15.90
C ALA A 122 -14.85 -10.90 16.99
N GLY A 123 -14.17 -11.85 17.65
CA GLY A 123 -13.12 -11.54 18.63
C GLY A 123 -11.85 -10.96 18.00
N LEU A 124 -11.41 -11.50 16.85
CA LEU A 124 -10.17 -11.08 16.19
C LEU A 124 -10.26 -9.70 15.52
N LYS A 125 -11.41 -9.32 14.94
CA LYS A 125 -11.60 -7.97 14.39
C LYS A 125 -11.39 -6.89 15.44
N PHE A 126 -11.86 -7.12 16.66
CA PHE A 126 -11.68 -6.17 17.75
C PHE A 126 -10.20 -6.00 18.16
N GLU A 127 -9.42 -7.09 18.15
CA GLU A 127 -7.99 -7.06 18.52
C GLU A 127 -7.07 -6.52 17.41
N TYR A 128 -7.43 -6.70 16.13
CA TYR A 128 -6.55 -6.37 14.99
C TYR A 128 -6.99 -5.19 14.12
N ASP A 129 -8.27 -4.76 14.13
CA ASP A 129 -8.69 -3.53 13.42
C ASP A 129 -8.21 -2.24 14.12
N TYR A 130 -7.60 -2.32 15.31
CA TYR A 130 -6.95 -1.18 15.96
C TYR A 130 -5.52 -0.92 15.41
N THR A 131 -5.31 -1.11 14.11
CA THR A 131 -4.19 -0.49 13.42
C THR A 131 -4.75 0.64 12.59
N GLU A 132 -4.71 1.87 13.12
CA GLU A 132 -5.04 3.06 12.33
C GLU A 132 -4.22 3.01 11.03
N GLU A 133 -4.89 2.98 9.88
CA GLU A 133 -4.21 3.07 8.59
C GLU A 133 -3.43 4.38 8.55
N THR A 134 -2.10 4.28 8.50
CA THR A 134 -1.25 5.45 8.39
C THR A 134 -1.46 6.11 7.02
N ARG A 135 -1.21 7.42 6.96
CA ARG A 135 -1.22 8.14 5.67
C ARG A 135 -0.19 7.52 4.72
N GLY A 136 -0.56 7.40 3.45
CA GLY A 136 0.33 6.85 2.43
C GLY A 136 1.56 7.74 2.23
N LEU A 137 2.72 7.15 1.94
CA LEU A 137 3.97 7.92 1.75
C LEU A 137 3.82 9.05 0.72
N ARG A 138 3.10 8.80 -0.37
CA ARG A 138 2.87 9.81 -1.41
C ARG A 138 2.08 11.01 -0.87
N GLU A 139 1.01 10.75 -0.11
CA GLU A 139 0.21 11.83 0.50
C GLU A 139 1.05 12.64 1.48
N ILE A 140 1.92 11.98 2.26
CA ILE A 140 2.85 12.65 3.18
C ILE A 140 3.81 13.56 2.40
N LEU A 141 4.41 13.06 1.32
CA LEU A 141 5.34 13.83 0.49
C LEU A 141 4.65 15.01 -0.20
N ASP A 142 3.47 14.81 -0.77
CA ASP A 142 2.69 15.86 -1.44
C ASP A 142 2.35 17.02 -0.46
N VAL A 143 1.95 16.69 0.78
CA VAL A 143 1.71 17.71 1.82
C VAL A 143 3.00 18.38 2.28
N MET A 144 4.10 17.62 2.37
CA MET A 144 5.40 18.15 2.78
C MET A 144 5.94 19.15 1.75
N ASP A 145 5.81 18.86 0.45
CA ASP A 145 6.22 19.78 -0.63
C ASP A 145 5.46 21.11 -0.55
N GLU A 146 4.14 21.07 -0.32
CA GLU A 146 3.34 22.29 -0.09
C GLU A 146 3.85 23.09 1.11
N LEU A 147 4.09 22.41 2.24
CA LEU A 147 4.55 23.08 3.46
C LEU A 147 5.95 23.68 3.29
N VAL A 148 6.86 22.99 2.60
CA VAL A 148 8.20 23.49 2.28
C VAL A 148 8.11 24.76 1.43
N ASP A 149 7.31 24.74 0.37
CA ASP A 149 7.11 25.90 -0.50
C ASP A 149 6.53 27.09 0.26
N LYS A 150 5.53 26.86 1.12
CA LYS A 150 4.94 27.90 1.98
C LYS A 150 5.93 28.49 2.97
N VAL A 151 6.75 27.65 3.61
CA VAL A 151 7.78 28.11 4.55
C VAL A 151 8.84 28.94 3.82
N TRP A 152 9.33 28.45 2.68
CA TRP A 152 10.28 29.18 1.84
C TRP A 152 9.70 30.52 1.38
N TYR A 153 8.45 30.54 0.94
CA TYR A 153 7.77 31.74 0.46
C TYR A 153 7.63 32.79 1.54
N ASN A 154 7.24 32.42 2.77
CA ASN A 154 7.22 33.36 3.90
C ASN A 154 8.59 34.02 4.14
N ARG A 155 9.65 33.21 4.11
CA ARG A 155 11.03 33.69 4.29
C ARG A 155 11.44 34.61 3.14
N HIS A 156 11.01 34.30 1.92
CA HIS A 156 11.22 35.17 0.76
C HIS A 156 10.52 36.51 0.94
N GLN A 157 9.25 36.54 1.35
CA GLN A 157 8.52 37.79 1.61
C GLN A 157 9.19 38.63 2.71
N ASN A 158 9.64 38.00 3.80
CA ASN A 158 10.43 38.68 4.83
C ASN A 158 11.75 39.25 4.29
N ARG A 159 12.40 38.56 3.35
CA ARG A 159 13.60 39.07 2.68
C ARG A 159 13.28 40.26 1.78
N MET A 160 12.18 40.21 1.01
CA MET A 160 11.72 41.34 0.19
C MET A 160 11.47 42.57 1.04
N TRP A 161 10.76 42.40 2.17
CA TRP A 161 10.56 43.47 3.14
C TRP A 161 11.88 44.09 3.62
N LYS A 162 12.88 43.27 3.96
CA LYS A 162 14.22 43.75 4.37
C LYS A 162 14.95 44.52 3.26
N ILE A 163 14.81 44.10 2.01
CA ILE A 163 15.37 44.82 0.85
C ILE A 163 14.71 46.19 0.71
N GLU A 164 13.38 46.24 0.79
CA GLU A 164 12.61 47.50 0.69
C GLU A 164 12.96 48.49 1.79
N HIS A 165 13.32 48.00 2.99
CA HIS A 165 13.72 48.82 4.14
C HIS A 165 15.23 49.10 4.20
N GLY A 166 16.00 48.63 3.21
CA GLY A 166 17.45 48.86 3.12
C GLY A 166 18.30 48.06 4.11
N GLU A 167 17.74 47.03 4.76
CA GLU A 167 18.48 46.11 5.62
C GLU A 167 19.31 45.09 4.81
N ILE A 168 18.88 44.79 3.58
CA ILE A 168 19.59 43.94 2.63
C ILE A 168 19.83 44.73 1.34
N GLU A 169 21.09 44.84 0.95
CA GLU A 169 21.51 45.52 -0.27
C GLU A 169 21.51 44.56 -1.48
N VAL A 170 20.91 44.99 -2.59
CA VAL A 170 20.99 44.25 -3.86
C VAL A 170 22.23 44.70 -4.62
N VAL A 171 23.17 43.77 -4.84
CA VAL A 171 24.43 44.04 -5.52
C VAL A 171 24.47 43.43 -6.92
N PRO A 172 25.18 44.05 -7.88
CA PRO A 172 25.33 43.51 -9.23
C PRO A 172 26.05 42.16 -9.23
N GLU A 173 25.76 41.35 -10.25
CA GLU A 173 26.47 40.10 -10.49
C GLU A 173 27.98 40.33 -10.64
N GLY A 174 28.79 39.47 -10.01
CA GLY A 174 30.25 39.57 -10.00
C GLY A 174 30.82 40.43 -8.86
N THR A 175 29.98 40.99 -7.99
CA THR A 175 30.45 41.69 -6.78
C THR A 175 30.99 40.70 -5.75
N GLU A 176 32.27 40.80 -5.36
CA GLU A 176 32.87 39.92 -4.33
C GLU A 176 32.48 40.31 -2.89
N ARG A 177 31.17 40.39 -2.61
CA ARG A 177 30.62 40.64 -1.28
C ARG A 177 29.55 39.59 -0.95
N TYR A 178 29.67 39.02 0.24
CA TYR A 178 28.81 37.96 0.75
C TYR A 178 28.47 38.22 2.21
N GLY A 179 27.22 37.98 2.60
CA GLY A 179 26.74 38.25 3.95
C GLY A 179 25.22 38.13 4.02
N ASN A 180 24.68 38.25 5.23
CA ASN A 180 23.22 38.23 5.46
C ASN A 180 22.56 39.57 5.06
N ASP A 181 23.36 40.62 4.89
CA ASP A 181 22.99 41.98 4.51
C ASP A 181 23.09 42.24 3.00
N VAL A 182 23.40 41.21 2.19
CA VAL A 182 23.61 41.34 0.74
C VAL A 182 22.92 40.22 -0.03
N ILE A 183 22.31 40.56 -1.16
CA ILE A 183 21.84 39.59 -2.16
C ILE A 183 22.30 40.01 -3.56
N HIS A 184 22.73 39.04 -4.36
CA HIS A 184 23.12 39.31 -5.75
C HIS A 184 21.88 39.37 -6.65
N GLU A 185 21.87 40.30 -7.61
CA GLU A 185 20.76 40.54 -8.54
C GLU A 185 20.24 39.25 -9.20
N HIS A 186 21.14 38.43 -9.75
CA HIS A 186 20.75 37.16 -10.41
C HIS A 186 20.11 36.13 -9.44
N ILE A 187 20.49 36.15 -8.15
CA ILE A 187 19.89 35.28 -7.11
C ILE A 187 18.49 35.80 -6.77
N LEU A 188 18.35 37.12 -6.60
CA LEU A 188 17.06 37.77 -6.35
C LEU A 188 16.09 37.49 -7.49
N ASP A 189 16.53 37.64 -8.74
CA ASP A 189 15.74 37.33 -9.94
C ASP A 189 15.27 35.86 -9.96
N GLY A 190 16.14 34.94 -9.56
CA GLY A 190 15.80 33.52 -9.41
C GLY A 190 14.72 33.32 -8.34
N ALA A 191 14.87 33.97 -7.19
CA ALA A 191 13.92 33.89 -6.08
C ALA A 191 12.56 34.49 -6.45
N ILE A 192 12.51 35.63 -7.15
CA ILE A 192 11.25 36.24 -7.62
C ILE A 192 10.51 35.28 -8.55
N ARG A 193 11.21 34.64 -9.50
CA ARG A 193 10.59 33.64 -10.39
C ARG A 193 10.08 32.41 -9.64
N ALA A 194 10.77 31.99 -8.58
CA ALA A 194 10.31 30.89 -7.73
C ALA A 194 9.06 31.29 -6.93
N ALA A 195 9.03 32.50 -6.36
CA ALA A 195 7.89 33.04 -5.64
C ALA A 195 6.62 33.09 -6.50
N GLN A 196 6.73 33.56 -7.75
CA GLN A 196 5.62 33.57 -8.70
C GLN A 196 5.06 32.17 -8.99
N LYS A 197 5.91 31.13 -8.98
CA LYS A 197 5.43 29.75 -9.15
C LYS A 197 4.64 29.29 -7.92
N VAL A 198 5.12 29.60 -6.72
CA VAL A 198 4.42 29.26 -5.47
C VAL A 198 3.05 29.93 -5.42
N GLU A 199 2.96 31.23 -5.74
CA GLU A 199 1.69 31.96 -5.84
C GLU A 199 0.72 31.39 -6.88
N HIS A 200 1.24 30.80 -7.96
CA HIS A 200 0.40 30.16 -8.98
C HIS A 200 -0.06 28.75 -8.58
N ILE A 201 0.74 28.01 -7.81
CA ILE A 201 0.43 26.63 -7.40
C ILE A 201 -0.55 26.62 -6.22
N TYR A 202 -0.38 27.51 -5.25
CA TYR A 202 -1.15 27.50 -4.01
C TYR A 202 -2.03 28.73 -3.85
N GLU A 203 -3.29 28.52 -3.49
CA GLU A 203 -4.26 29.59 -3.24
C GLU A 203 -3.99 30.36 -1.93
N ASP A 204 -3.44 29.66 -0.93
CA ASP A 204 -3.07 30.25 0.36
C ASP A 204 -1.54 30.31 0.51
N THR A 205 -0.98 31.49 0.32
CA THR A 205 0.44 31.79 0.53
C THR A 205 0.66 32.84 1.64
N GLY A 206 -0.35 33.01 2.50
CA GLY A 206 -0.36 33.99 3.60
C GLY A 206 -0.83 35.39 3.18
N PRO A 207 -0.57 36.43 4.00
CA PRO A 207 0.19 36.38 5.25
C PRO A 207 -0.53 35.61 6.36
N TRP A 208 0.25 34.86 7.15
CA TRP A 208 -0.24 34.06 8.26
C TRP A 208 -0.03 34.78 9.60
N SER A 209 -0.94 34.57 10.55
CA SER A 209 -0.75 34.94 11.95
C SER A 209 0.36 34.10 12.61
N ASP A 210 0.88 34.54 13.76
CA ASP A 210 1.90 33.79 14.52
C ASP A 210 1.46 32.35 14.83
N PHE A 211 0.16 32.14 15.09
CA PHE A 211 -0.41 30.82 15.34
C PHE A 211 -0.42 29.95 14.08
N GLU A 212 -0.90 30.48 12.97
CA GLU A 212 -0.94 29.76 11.68
C GLU A 212 0.47 29.43 11.19
N TRP A 213 1.40 30.38 11.34
CA TRP A 213 2.81 30.17 11.03
C TRP A 213 3.45 29.08 11.91
N GLY A 214 3.17 29.10 13.22
CA GLY A 214 3.59 28.04 14.14
C GLY A 214 3.02 26.67 13.75
N MET A 215 1.75 26.63 13.32
CA MET A 215 1.10 25.39 12.87
C MET A 215 1.72 24.84 11.58
N ILE A 216 2.06 25.70 10.61
CA ILE A 216 2.72 25.31 9.36
C ILE A 216 4.09 24.67 9.66
N ASN A 217 4.92 25.32 10.49
CA ASN A 217 6.22 24.79 10.86
C ASN A 217 6.10 23.49 11.69
N GLY A 218 5.14 23.44 12.63
CA GLY A 218 4.89 22.24 13.43
C GLY A 218 4.45 21.04 12.60
N LYS A 219 3.58 21.24 11.60
CA LYS A 219 3.19 20.20 10.64
C LYS A 219 4.38 19.72 9.82
N LEU A 220 5.21 20.64 9.31
CA LEU A 220 6.39 20.29 8.54
C LEU A 220 7.39 19.47 9.37
N SER A 221 7.71 19.90 10.59
CA SER A 221 8.55 19.14 11.53
C SER A 221 7.99 17.76 11.82
N ALA A 222 6.68 17.64 12.06
CA ALA A 222 6.05 16.35 12.34
C ALA A 222 6.18 15.39 11.15
N LEU A 223 5.95 15.87 9.92
CA LEU A 223 6.08 15.03 8.72
C LEU A 223 7.54 14.63 8.45
N ARG A 224 8.48 15.56 8.58
CA ARG A 224 9.92 15.30 8.46
C ARG A 224 10.40 14.27 9.48
N TRP A 225 10.00 14.42 10.74
CA TRP A 225 10.31 13.47 11.81
C TRP A 225 9.76 12.07 11.53
N VAL A 226 8.51 11.97 11.03
CA VAL A 226 7.93 10.69 10.60
C VAL A 226 8.73 10.04 9.46
N LEU A 227 9.39 10.83 8.61
CA LEU A 227 10.24 10.34 7.53
C LEU A 227 11.71 10.10 7.94
N GLY A 228 12.06 10.37 9.20
CA GLY A 228 13.37 10.06 9.79
C GLY A 228 14.31 11.26 9.98
N ASP A 229 13.85 12.49 9.78
CA ASP A 229 14.63 13.69 10.10
C ASP A 229 14.58 14.03 11.61
N GLU A 230 15.53 14.84 12.07
CA GLU A 230 15.52 15.38 13.43
C GLU A 230 14.45 16.46 13.61
N TRP A 231 13.89 16.57 14.82
CA TRP A 231 12.73 17.41 15.14
C TRP A 231 12.90 18.90 14.78
N ASP A 232 14.13 19.40 14.91
CA ASP A 232 14.48 20.82 14.73
C ASP A 232 15.00 21.15 13.32
N MET A 233 14.95 20.21 12.38
CA MET A 233 15.39 20.44 10.99
C MET A 233 14.32 21.21 10.21
N LEU A 234 14.32 22.53 10.35
CA LEU A 234 13.44 23.47 9.66
C LEU A 234 14.11 24.17 8.46
N ASP A 235 15.27 23.68 8.01
CA ASP A 235 15.92 24.24 6.83
C ASP A 235 15.04 23.98 5.58
N THR A 236 14.75 25.07 4.87
CA THR A 236 14.02 25.15 3.59
C THR A 236 14.66 26.27 2.80
#